data_AF-A0A1G9KF96-F1
#
_entry.id   AF-A0A1G9KF96-F1
#
_cell.length_a   1.000
_cell.length_b   1.000
_cell.length_c   1.000
_cell.angle_alpha   90.00
_cell.angle_beta   90.00
_cell.angle_gamma   90.00
#
_symmetry.space_group_name_H-M   'P 1'
#
loop_
_entity.id
_entity.type
_entity.pdbx_description
1 polymer ?
#
loop_
_entity_poly.entity_id
_entity_poly.type
_entity_poly.pdbx_seq_one_letter_code
_entity_poly.pdbx_strand_id
1 'polypeptide(L)'
;MTDILHDPTGNRRFWIWVDDHDEDNPIDIDGPDGFKANLDALYGEAVDEYLKLRKKQPYGDLHLDLQTKKARQQRDAMADQFRSRSAVEEMADLIQEWADEAFPASVVMLDKDGLTIPGYEDDETPMVRNMIHTSMALDQLKMTPAFAAYRSADRRTFGKAVALLKGWTDIGEKRRHGEKKVWLVRGEGHPDDYLGPLWVPAPWPAEDGDGGTDDPEIDDLLA
;
A
#
# COMPACT_ATOMS: atom_id res chain seq x y z
N MET A 1 14.64 -2.33 -15.56
CA MET A 1 13.48 -1.59 -15.03
C MET A 1 12.35 -2.01 -15.93
N THR A 2 11.42 -2.84 -15.46
CA THR A 2 10.40 -3.47 -16.31
C THR A 2 9.44 -2.39 -16.78
N ASP A 3 9.44 -2.09 -18.08
CA ASP A 3 8.57 -1.07 -18.65
C ASP A 3 7.19 -1.69 -18.86
N ILE A 4 6.22 -1.26 -18.05
CA ILE A 4 4.87 -1.86 -18.02
C ILE A 4 3.92 -0.94 -18.75
N LEU A 5 3.24 -1.48 -19.75
CA LEU A 5 2.19 -0.82 -20.52
C LEU A 5 1.10 -0.26 -19.58
N HIS A 6 1.12 1.06 -19.37
CA HIS A 6 0.11 1.80 -18.63
C HIS A 6 -0.99 2.33 -19.56
N ASP A 7 -2.25 2.10 -19.21
CA ASP A 7 -3.40 2.75 -19.87
C ASP A 7 -3.58 4.18 -19.31
N PRO A 8 -3.51 5.22 -20.17
CA PRO A 8 -3.72 6.59 -19.75
C PRO A 8 -5.18 6.90 -19.34
N THR A 9 -6.13 5.99 -19.56
CA THR A 9 -7.56 6.19 -19.26
C THR A 9 -8.02 5.63 -17.91
N GLY A 10 -7.14 4.94 -17.17
CA GLY A 10 -7.26 4.71 -15.72
C GLY A 10 -8.40 3.80 -15.24
N ASN A 11 -9.14 3.12 -16.12
CA ASN A 11 -10.39 2.44 -15.72
C ASN A 11 -10.60 1.03 -16.30
N ARG A 12 -9.61 0.44 -16.98
CA ARG A 12 -9.70 -0.95 -17.47
C ARG A 12 -8.86 -1.86 -16.58
N ARG A 13 -9.42 -3.00 -16.18
CA ARG A 13 -8.68 -4.08 -15.50
C ARG A 13 -7.91 -4.85 -16.59
N PHE A 14 -6.65 -4.54 -16.81
CA PHE A 14 -5.80 -5.32 -17.71
C PHE A 14 -5.34 -6.59 -17.01
N TRP A 15 -5.03 -7.60 -17.81
CA TRP A 15 -4.18 -8.69 -17.38
C TRP A 15 -2.74 -8.20 -17.56
N ILE A 16 -2.05 -8.02 -16.45
CA ILE A 16 -0.65 -7.61 -16.47
C ILE A 16 0.15 -8.88 -16.69
N TRP A 17 0.82 -8.94 -17.83
CA TRP A 17 1.78 -9.98 -18.11
C TRP A 17 3.16 -9.41 -17.84
N VAL A 18 3.84 -10.01 -16.86
CA VAL A 18 5.26 -9.73 -16.62
C VAL A 18 6.04 -10.57 -17.62
N ASP A 19 6.91 -9.89 -18.34
CA ASP A 19 7.71 -10.44 -19.41
C ASP A 19 9.17 -10.01 -19.20
N ASP A 20 10.11 -10.82 -19.70
CA ASP A 20 11.55 -10.68 -19.48
C ASP A 20 12.29 -10.08 -20.69
N HIS A 21 11.57 -9.63 -21.72
CA HIS A 21 12.15 -8.96 -22.88
C HIS A 21 12.60 -7.53 -22.54
N ASP A 22 13.69 -7.09 -23.17
CA ASP A 22 14.28 -5.76 -23.02
C ASP A 22 14.81 -5.22 -24.37
N GLU A 23 15.59 -4.14 -24.37
CA GLU A 23 16.14 -3.56 -25.61
C GLU A 23 17.10 -4.53 -26.32
N ASP A 24 17.79 -5.40 -25.59
CA ASP A 24 18.76 -6.36 -26.12
C ASP A 24 18.12 -7.71 -26.49
N ASN A 25 16.95 -8.01 -25.91
CA ASN A 25 16.11 -9.17 -26.21
C ASN A 25 14.67 -8.71 -26.49
N PRO A 26 14.37 -8.10 -27.65
CA PRO A 26 13.03 -7.62 -27.94
C PRO A 26 12.07 -8.77 -28.22
N ILE A 27 10.78 -8.58 -27.94
CA ILE A 27 9.74 -9.50 -28.39
C ILE A 27 9.83 -9.62 -29.91
N ASP A 28 10.10 -10.82 -30.41
CA ASP A 28 10.16 -11.08 -31.84
C ASP A 28 8.75 -11.07 -32.44
N ILE A 29 8.30 -9.90 -32.91
CA ILE A 29 6.97 -9.74 -33.50
C ILE A 29 6.96 -10.18 -34.97
N ASP A 30 8.00 -9.81 -35.72
CA ASP A 30 8.04 -9.83 -37.19
C ASP A 30 9.02 -10.85 -37.78
N GLY A 31 9.81 -11.53 -36.94
CA GLY A 31 10.79 -12.52 -37.37
C GLY A 31 10.15 -13.79 -37.94
N PRO A 32 10.98 -14.65 -38.56
CA PRO A 32 10.54 -15.88 -39.20
C PRO A 32 9.90 -16.87 -38.21
N ASP A 33 10.32 -16.83 -36.95
CA ASP A 33 9.75 -17.58 -35.82
C ASP A 33 9.01 -16.65 -34.85
N GLY A 34 8.75 -15.41 -35.26
CA GLY A 34 8.12 -14.38 -34.44
C GLY A 34 6.61 -14.56 -34.29
N PHE A 35 6.00 -13.68 -33.49
CA PHE A 35 4.58 -13.76 -33.15
C PHE A 35 3.67 -13.78 -34.39
N LYS A 36 3.92 -12.89 -35.38
CA LYS A 36 3.07 -12.82 -36.58
C LYS A 36 3.16 -14.08 -37.44
N ALA A 37 4.35 -14.67 -37.57
CA ALA A 37 4.53 -15.91 -38.33
C ALA A 37 3.81 -17.09 -37.68
N ASN A 38 3.69 -17.07 -36.34
CA ASN A 38 3.05 -18.13 -35.56
C ASN A 38 1.59 -17.85 -35.19
N LEU A 39 0.99 -16.75 -35.65
CA LEU A 39 -0.39 -16.38 -35.31
C LEU A 39 -1.37 -17.51 -35.60
N ASP A 40 -1.30 -18.12 -36.79
CA ASP A 40 -2.21 -19.20 -37.18
C ASP A 40 -2.03 -20.45 -36.30
N ALA A 41 -0.81 -20.75 -35.88
CA ALA A 41 -0.52 -21.86 -34.97
C ALA A 41 -1.11 -21.60 -33.58
N LEU A 42 -0.91 -20.39 -33.03
CA LEU A 42 -1.48 -19.96 -31.76
C LEU A 42 -3.02 -19.98 -31.80
N TYR A 43 -3.62 -19.51 -32.90
CA TYR A 43 -5.06 -19.61 -33.11
C TYR A 43 -5.52 -21.07 -33.19
N GLY A 44 -4.78 -21.92 -33.90
CA GLY A 44 -5.05 -23.35 -34.00
C GLY A 44 -5.09 -24.03 -32.62
N GLU A 45 -4.08 -23.78 -31.79
CA GLU A 45 -4.01 -24.31 -30.42
C GLU A 45 -5.15 -23.78 -29.54
N ALA A 46 -5.44 -22.48 -29.60
CA ALA A 46 -6.54 -21.87 -28.85
C ALA A 46 -7.90 -22.45 -29.25
N VAL A 47 -8.12 -22.66 -30.55
CA VAL A 47 -9.34 -23.30 -31.08
C VAL A 47 -9.42 -24.75 -30.64
N ASP A 48 -8.33 -25.52 -30.70
CA ASP A 48 -8.33 -26.91 -30.25
C ASP A 48 -8.65 -27.03 -28.75
N GLU A 49 -8.06 -26.18 -27.89
CA GLU A 49 -8.42 -26.12 -26.47
C GLU A 49 -9.87 -25.71 -26.24
N TYR A 50 -10.38 -24.73 -26.99
CA TYR A 50 -11.80 -24.39 -26.95
C TYR A 50 -12.70 -25.57 -27.33
N LEU A 51 -12.35 -26.31 -28.38
CA LEU A 51 -13.11 -27.49 -28.82
C LEU A 51 -13.04 -28.63 -27.81
N LYS A 52 -11.90 -28.86 -27.17
CA LYS A 52 -11.76 -29.80 -26.05
C LYS A 52 -12.68 -29.43 -24.88
N LEU A 53 -12.77 -28.14 -24.54
CA LEU A 53 -13.70 -27.63 -23.54
C LEU A 53 -15.16 -27.82 -23.97
N ARG A 54 -15.51 -27.51 -25.22
CA ARG A 54 -16.87 -27.73 -25.76
C ARG A 54 -17.27 -29.19 -25.84
N LYS A 55 -16.33 -30.09 -26.11
CA LYS A 55 -16.60 -31.53 -26.07
C LYS A 55 -17.01 -31.98 -24.66
N LYS A 56 -16.42 -31.38 -23.62
CA LYS A 56 -16.77 -31.64 -22.22
C LYS A 56 -18.06 -30.92 -21.80
N GLN A 57 -18.30 -29.70 -22.30
CA GLN A 57 -19.50 -28.90 -22.03
C GLN A 57 -20.10 -28.36 -23.33
N PRO A 58 -20.98 -29.14 -24.00
CA PRO A 58 -21.49 -28.80 -25.33
C PRO A 58 -22.39 -27.56 -25.36
N TYR A 59 -23.08 -27.25 -24.26
CA TYR A 59 -24.08 -26.19 -24.17
C TYR A 59 -23.81 -25.23 -23.01
N GLY A 60 -24.36 -24.03 -23.09
CA GLY A 60 -24.22 -22.98 -22.07
C GLY A 60 -22.88 -22.26 -22.14
N ASP A 61 -22.64 -21.41 -21.13
CA ASP A 61 -21.47 -20.56 -21.06
C ASP A 61 -20.23 -21.37 -20.63
N LEU A 62 -19.14 -21.24 -21.38
CA LEU A 62 -17.84 -21.76 -20.99
C LEU A 62 -17.14 -20.73 -20.11
N HIS A 63 -16.68 -21.16 -18.94
CA HIS A 63 -15.95 -20.30 -18.03
C HIS A 63 -14.48 -20.22 -18.46
N LEU A 64 -14.18 -19.24 -19.33
CA LEU A 64 -12.82 -18.99 -19.86
C LEU A 64 -11.95 -18.16 -18.89
N ASP A 65 -12.47 -17.82 -17.71
CA ASP A 65 -11.78 -17.04 -16.68
C ASP A 65 -10.89 -17.89 -15.75
N LEU A 66 -10.09 -17.23 -14.90
CA LEU A 66 -9.32 -17.86 -13.83
C LEU A 66 -10.23 -18.57 -12.81
N GLN A 67 -10.19 -19.90 -12.81
CA GLN A 67 -11.07 -20.73 -11.99
C GLN A 67 -10.63 -20.83 -10.52
N THR A 68 -9.33 -20.85 -10.27
CA THR A 68 -8.82 -21.12 -8.92
C THR A 68 -8.76 -19.84 -8.08
N LYS A 69 -9.03 -19.97 -6.77
CA LYS A 69 -8.85 -18.86 -5.82
C LYS A 69 -7.42 -18.32 -5.87
N LYS A 70 -6.44 -19.22 -5.96
CA LYS A 70 -5.01 -18.89 -6.08
C LYS A 70 -4.72 -18.05 -7.32
N ALA A 71 -5.22 -18.44 -8.49
CA ALA A 71 -4.99 -17.68 -9.72
C ALA A 71 -5.64 -16.28 -9.67
N ARG A 72 -6.85 -16.18 -9.11
CA ARG A 72 -7.50 -14.87 -8.90
C ARG A 72 -6.73 -13.98 -7.93
N GLN A 73 -6.23 -14.53 -6.82
CA GLN A 73 -5.39 -13.80 -5.87
C GLN A 73 -4.07 -13.33 -6.50
N GLN A 74 -3.42 -14.16 -7.32
CA GLN A 74 -2.21 -13.77 -8.03
C GLN A 74 -2.47 -12.65 -9.03
N ARG A 75 -3.56 -12.73 -9.81
CA ARG A 75 -4.00 -11.66 -10.69
C ARG A 75 -4.24 -10.36 -9.91
N ASP A 76 -4.98 -10.43 -8.82
CA ASP A 76 -5.35 -9.25 -8.03
C ASP A 76 -4.09 -8.63 -7.40
N ALA A 77 -3.18 -9.43 -6.85
CA ALA A 77 -1.91 -8.95 -6.31
C ALA A 77 -1.04 -8.26 -7.37
N MET A 78 -0.96 -8.84 -8.57
CA MET A 78 -0.20 -8.28 -9.68
C MET A 78 -0.86 -7.00 -10.22
N ALA A 79 -2.18 -7.00 -10.37
CA ALA A 79 -2.94 -5.82 -10.75
C ALA A 79 -2.78 -4.68 -9.73
N ASP A 80 -2.80 -5.00 -8.43
CA ASP A 80 -2.61 -4.02 -7.36
C ASP A 80 -1.20 -3.45 -7.31
N GLN A 81 -0.18 -4.24 -7.64
CA GLN A 81 1.22 -3.80 -7.69
C GLN A 81 1.46 -2.77 -8.80
N PHE A 82 0.78 -2.93 -9.93
CA PHE A 82 1.05 -2.18 -11.16
C PHE A 82 -0.08 -1.25 -11.59
N ARG A 83 -1.14 -1.11 -10.78
CA ARG A 83 -2.16 -0.09 -11.04
C ARG A 83 -1.57 1.30 -10.86
N SER A 84 -1.96 2.21 -11.75
CA SER A 84 -1.69 3.63 -11.53
C SER A 84 -2.38 4.04 -10.23
N ARG A 85 -1.59 4.53 -9.28
CA ARG A 85 -2.11 5.02 -8.01
C ARG A 85 -2.80 6.35 -8.26
N SER A 86 -3.99 6.51 -7.68
CA SER A 86 -4.64 7.81 -7.67
C SER A 86 -3.88 8.77 -6.74
N ALA A 87 -3.94 10.07 -7.03
CA ALA A 87 -3.36 11.08 -6.15
C ALA A 87 -3.85 10.96 -4.69
N VAL A 88 -5.09 10.50 -4.47
CA VAL A 88 -5.66 10.28 -3.13
C VAL A 88 -4.94 9.14 -2.39
N GLU A 89 -4.53 8.10 -3.10
CA GLU A 89 -3.80 6.97 -2.52
C GLU A 89 -2.35 7.31 -2.26
N GLU A 90 -1.71 8.12 -3.11
CA GLU A 90 -0.37 8.65 -2.84
C GLU A 90 -0.39 9.58 -1.63
N MET A 91 -1.40 10.46 -1.53
CA MET A 91 -1.60 11.29 -0.35
C MET A 91 -1.87 10.46 0.91
N ALA A 92 -2.61 9.36 0.80
CA ALA A 92 -2.89 8.48 1.93
C ALA A 92 -1.60 7.86 2.49
N ASP A 93 -0.68 7.42 1.63
CA ASP A 93 0.61 6.89 2.07
C ASP A 93 1.45 7.95 2.77
N LEU A 94 1.53 9.16 2.21
CA LEU A 94 2.29 10.24 2.86
C LEU A 94 1.67 10.63 4.23
N ILE A 95 0.35 10.58 4.35
CA ILE A 95 -0.34 10.78 5.64
C ILE A 95 -0.05 9.62 6.59
N GLN A 96 0.00 8.39 6.09
CA GLN A 96 0.33 7.20 6.87
C GLN A 96 1.76 7.28 7.41
N GLU A 97 2.74 7.58 6.56
CA GLU A 97 4.14 7.80 6.94
C GLU A 97 4.25 8.89 8.00
N TRP A 98 3.56 10.01 7.81
CA TRP A 98 3.50 11.07 8.82
C TRP A 98 2.84 10.62 10.12
N ALA A 99 1.77 9.82 10.07
CA ALA A 99 1.10 9.36 11.26
C ALA A 99 1.94 8.32 12.04
N ASP A 100 2.76 7.55 11.32
CA ASP A 100 3.68 6.53 11.83
C ASP A 100 5.05 7.07 12.22
N GLU A 101 5.38 8.32 11.85
CA GLU A 101 6.61 8.99 12.24
C GLU A 101 6.74 9.05 13.77
N ALA A 102 7.78 8.40 14.29
CA ALA A 102 8.03 8.30 15.71
C ALA A 102 8.84 9.49 16.23
N PHE A 103 8.44 9.99 17.40
CA PHE A 103 9.12 11.06 18.11
C PHE A 103 9.36 10.65 19.56
N PRO A 104 10.44 11.11 20.21
CA PRO A 104 10.66 10.83 21.63
C PRO A 104 9.55 11.47 22.48
N ALA A 105 9.16 10.80 23.57
CA ALA A 105 8.10 11.26 24.46
C ALA A 105 8.40 12.67 25.02
N SER A 106 9.67 12.99 25.27
CA SER A 106 10.15 14.33 25.68
C SER A 106 9.74 15.47 24.74
N VAL A 107 9.56 15.18 23.45
CA VAL A 107 9.19 16.16 22.42
C VAL A 107 7.69 16.29 22.23
N VAL A 108 6.92 15.21 22.44
CA VAL A 108 5.49 15.19 22.09
C VAL A 108 4.55 15.24 23.29
N MET A 109 5.04 14.89 24.49
CA MET A 109 4.28 14.96 25.73
C MET A 109 4.34 16.38 26.29
N LEU A 110 3.66 17.30 25.61
CA LEU A 110 3.61 18.72 25.96
C LEU A 110 2.30 19.08 26.67
N ASP A 111 2.37 20.07 27.55
CA ASP A 111 1.21 20.68 28.18
C ASP A 111 0.53 21.72 27.26
N LYS A 112 -0.41 22.49 27.82
CA LYS A 112 -1.18 23.49 27.06
C LYS A 112 -0.34 24.70 26.63
N ASP A 113 0.76 24.95 27.33
CA ASP A 113 1.68 26.05 27.08
C ASP A 113 2.84 25.61 26.16
N GLY A 114 2.86 24.33 25.75
CA GLY A 114 3.89 23.74 24.90
C GLY A 114 5.16 23.35 25.65
N LEU A 115 5.09 23.25 26.98
CA LEU A 115 6.21 22.79 27.81
C LEU A 115 6.10 21.29 28.03
N THR A 116 7.23 20.59 28.07
CA THR A 116 7.26 19.15 28.36
C THR A 116 6.64 18.88 29.73
N ILE A 117 5.75 17.91 29.79
CA ILE A 117 5.05 17.51 31.01
C ILE A 117 6.08 16.96 32.02
N PRO A 118 6.02 17.33 33.32
CA PRO A 118 6.92 16.80 34.32
C PRO A 118 6.93 15.27 34.36
N GLY A 119 8.12 14.68 34.31
CA GLY A 119 8.36 13.24 34.22
C GLY A 119 8.69 12.72 32.82
N TYR A 120 8.59 13.55 31.79
CA TYR A 120 8.93 13.21 30.40
C TYR A 120 10.17 13.94 29.86
N GLU A 121 10.83 14.79 30.65
CA GLU A 121 11.89 15.69 30.18
C GLU A 121 13.05 14.96 29.47
N ASP A 122 13.39 13.77 29.95
CA ASP A 122 14.45 12.91 29.40
C ASP A 122 13.90 11.56 28.88
N ASP A 123 12.60 11.48 28.60
CA ASP A 123 11.97 10.24 28.12
C ASP A 123 12.10 10.08 26.60
N GLU A 124 13.01 9.19 26.19
CA GLU A 124 13.29 8.85 24.79
C GLU A 124 12.37 7.74 24.24
N THR A 125 11.32 7.35 24.96
CA THR A 125 10.36 6.35 24.47
C THR A 125 9.78 6.82 23.13
N PRO A 126 9.88 6.02 22.04
CA PRO A 126 9.33 6.40 20.75
C PRO A 126 7.82 6.42 20.83
N MET A 127 7.22 7.52 20.39
CA MET A 127 5.78 7.77 20.40
C MET A 127 5.29 8.01 18.97
N VAL A 128 4.14 7.44 18.61
CA VAL A 128 3.46 7.66 17.34
C VAL A 128 2.08 8.28 17.55
N ARG A 129 1.53 8.88 16.50
CA ARG A 129 0.20 9.49 16.56
C ARG A 129 -0.84 8.38 16.71
N ASN A 130 -1.69 8.52 17.72
CA ASN A 130 -2.82 7.64 18.00
C ASN A 130 -4.14 8.21 17.50
N MET A 131 -4.27 9.54 17.50
CA MET A 131 -5.46 10.23 17.02
C MET A 131 -5.08 11.32 16.04
N ILE A 132 -5.80 11.41 14.92
CA ILE A 132 -5.61 12.45 13.92
C ILE A 132 -6.96 12.96 13.42
N HIS A 133 -6.94 14.13 12.80
CA HIS A 133 -8.05 14.61 11.98
C HIS A 133 -7.51 15.28 10.72
N THR A 134 -8.37 15.46 9.72
CA THR A 134 -7.98 15.97 8.40
C THR A 134 -7.22 17.30 8.45
N SER A 135 -7.61 18.23 9.32
CA SER A 135 -6.92 19.53 9.45
C SER A 135 -5.48 19.40 9.97
N MET A 136 -5.19 18.48 10.91
CA MET A 136 -3.82 18.25 11.40
C MET A 136 -2.92 17.75 10.28
N ALA A 137 -3.37 16.73 9.54
CA ALA A 137 -2.63 16.18 8.41
C ALA A 137 -2.38 17.26 7.34
N LEU A 138 -3.42 18.03 6.99
CA LEU A 138 -3.30 19.12 6.04
C LEU A 138 -2.30 20.19 6.50
N ASP A 139 -2.40 20.64 7.75
CA ASP A 139 -1.56 21.73 8.25
C ASP A 139 -0.09 21.33 8.34
N GLN A 140 0.21 20.08 8.71
CA GLN A 140 1.57 19.59 8.76
C GLN A 140 2.14 19.32 7.35
N LEU A 141 1.35 18.66 6.49
CA LEU A 141 1.88 18.12 5.24
C LEU A 141 1.90 19.13 4.11
N LYS A 142 1.03 20.16 4.10
CA LYS A 142 0.93 21.13 2.99
C LYS A 142 2.24 21.87 2.65
N MET A 143 3.17 21.97 3.61
CA MET A 143 4.46 22.63 3.42
C MET A 143 5.60 21.67 3.07
N THR A 144 5.37 20.37 3.12
CA THR A 144 6.41 19.38 2.82
C THR A 144 6.69 19.31 1.31
N PRO A 145 7.94 19.06 0.88
CA PRO A 145 8.28 18.87 -0.53
C PRO A 145 7.48 17.73 -1.18
N ALA A 146 7.24 16.65 -0.44
CA ALA A 146 6.46 15.49 -0.89
C ALA A 146 5.02 15.87 -1.30
N PHE A 147 4.43 16.86 -0.62
CA PHE A 147 3.10 17.38 -0.95
C PHE A 147 3.09 18.56 -1.93
N ALA A 148 4.25 19.01 -2.42
CA ALA A 148 4.32 20.13 -3.34
C ALA A 148 3.50 19.89 -4.62
N ALA A 149 3.42 18.63 -5.07
CA ALA A 149 2.62 18.21 -6.22
C ALA A 149 1.10 18.33 -5.99
N TYR A 150 0.65 18.30 -4.73
CA TYR A 150 -0.78 18.32 -4.35
C TYR A 150 -1.21 19.63 -3.67
N ARG A 151 -0.47 20.74 -3.87
CA ARG A 151 -0.79 22.04 -3.24
C ARG A 151 -2.18 22.58 -3.55
N SER A 152 -2.78 22.16 -4.67
CA SER A 152 -4.15 22.52 -5.05
C SER A 152 -5.22 21.60 -4.46
N ALA A 153 -4.83 20.53 -3.75
CA ALA A 153 -5.76 19.58 -3.16
C ALA A 153 -6.59 20.26 -2.06
N ASP A 154 -7.90 20.12 -2.16
CA ASP A 154 -8.84 20.67 -1.20
C ASP A 154 -8.96 19.79 0.06
N ARG A 155 -9.59 20.34 1.10
CA ARG A 155 -9.86 19.61 2.34
C ARG A 155 -10.66 18.32 2.11
N ARG A 156 -11.49 18.26 1.07
CA ARG A 156 -12.28 17.08 0.71
C ARG A 156 -11.39 15.96 0.20
N THR A 157 -10.37 16.27 -0.60
CA THR A 157 -9.39 15.31 -1.12
C THR A 157 -8.56 14.73 0.03
N PHE A 158 -8.09 15.57 0.95
CA PHE A 158 -7.46 15.10 2.19
C PHE A 158 -8.40 14.24 3.04
N GLY A 159 -9.67 14.62 3.17
CA GLY A 159 -10.65 13.81 3.91
C GLY A 159 -10.80 12.40 3.33
N LYS A 160 -10.79 12.26 2.00
CA LYS A 160 -10.78 10.96 1.33
C LYS A 160 -9.50 10.18 1.58
N ALA A 161 -8.33 10.84 1.51
CA ALA A 161 -7.04 10.20 1.74
C ALA A 161 -6.90 9.68 3.18
N VAL A 162 -7.33 10.48 4.17
CA VAL A 162 -7.34 10.10 5.58
C VAL A 162 -8.26 8.88 5.83
N ALA A 163 -9.37 8.76 5.10
CA ALA A 163 -10.27 7.60 5.20
C ALA A 163 -9.68 6.30 4.58
N LEU A 164 -8.58 6.39 3.82
CA LEU A 164 -7.89 5.23 3.24
C LEU A 164 -6.73 4.72 4.12
N LEU A 165 -6.46 5.35 5.27
CA LEU A 165 -5.38 4.96 6.17
C LEU A 165 -5.63 3.55 6.72
N LYS A 166 -4.60 2.71 6.67
CA LYS A 166 -4.70 1.31 7.07
C LYS A 166 -4.60 1.19 8.59
N GLY A 167 -5.50 0.42 9.20
CA GLY A 167 -5.53 0.26 10.65
C GLY A 167 -5.98 1.51 11.40
N TRP A 168 -6.74 2.39 10.75
CA TRP A 168 -7.38 3.55 11.39
C TRP A 168 -8.91 3.42 11.36
N THR A 169 -9.54 3.80 12.46
CA THR A 169 -11.01 3.78 12.63
C THR A 169 -11.54 5.20 12.78
N ASP A 170 -12.56 5.57 11.98
CA ASP A 170 -13.31 6.82 12.13
C ASP A 170 -14.29 6.73 13.31
N ILE A 171 -14.14 7.61 14.30
CA ILE A 171 -15.02 7.68 15.49
C ILE A 171 -16.06 8.82 15.40
N GLY A 172 -16.17 9.45 14.23
CA GLY A 172 -17.10 10.53 13.94
C GLY A 172 -16.73 11.89 14.54
N GLU A 173 -17.67 12.83 14.49
CA GLU A 173 -17.47 14.18 15.01
C GLU A 173 -17.55 14.21 16.54
N LYS A 174 -16.41 14.41 17.20
CA LYS A 174 -16.29 14.42 18.67
C LYS A 174 -15.42 15.58 19.14
N ARG A 175 -15.63 16.02 20.38
CA ARG A 175 -14.72 16.97 21.05
C ARG A 175 -13.61 16.19 21.74
N ARG A 176 -12.36 16.36 21.29
CA ARG A 176 -11.16 15.72 21.85
C ARG A 176 -10.01 16.72 21.83
N HIS A 177 -9.14 16.67 22.82
CA HIS A 177 -7.96 17.54 22.91
C HIS A 177 -8.27 19.04 22.68
N GLY A 178 -9.42 19.52 23.18
CA GLY A 178 -9.87 20.91 23.04
C GLY A 178 -10.69 21.22 21.77
N GLU A 179 -10.62 20.39 20.73
CA GLU A 179 -11.22 20.65 19.43
C GLU A 179 -12.40 19.73 19.09
N LYS A 180 -13.40 20.28 18.39
CA LYS A 180 -14.53 19.51 17.84
C LYS A 180 -14.28 19.23 16.35
N LYS A 181 -13.95 17.98 16.00
CA LYS A 181 -13.58 17.54 14.64
C LYS A 181 -14.05 16.10 14.42
N VAL A 182 -14.00 15.64 13.16
CA VAL A 182 -14.08 14.20 12.84
C VAL A 182 -12.71 13.60 13.11
N TRP A 183 -12.66 12.64 14.04
CA TRP A 183 -11.41 12.03 14.51
C TRP A 183 -11.26 10.63 13.96
N LEU A 184 -10.03 10.28 13.61
CA LEU A 184 -9.62 8.91 13.34
C LEU A 184 -8.66 8.47 14.44
N VAL A 185 -8.78 7.20 14.82
CA VAL A 185 -7.99 6.56 15.88
C VAL A 185 -7.24 5.39 15.29
N ARG A 186 -5.98 5.21 15.68
CA ARG A 186 -5.17 4.05 15.33
C ARG A 186 -5.70 2.80 16.03
N GLY A 187 -5.84 1.70 15.30
CA GLY A 187 -6.42 0.44 15.76
C GLY A 187 -7.83 0.21 15.19
N GLU A 188 -8.28 -1.04 15.26
CA GLU A 188 -9.63 -1.45 14.82
C GLU A 188 -10.61 -1.51 16.00
N GLY A 189 -11.87 -1.16 15.73
CA GLY A 189 -12.98 -1.45 16.64
C GLY A 189 -13.04 -0.59 17.90
N HIS A 190 -12.40 0.57 17.90
CA HIS A 190 -12.56 1.53 19.00
C HIS A 190 -14.03 1.98 19.10
N PRO A 191 -14.59 2.06 20.31
CA PRO A 191 -15.95 2.53 20.48
C PRO A 191 -16.05 4.03 20.17
N ASP A 192 -17.22 4.49 19.74
CA ASP A 192 -17.50 5.90 19.37
C ASP A 192 -17.20 6.92 20.49
N ASP A 193 -17.07 6.46 21.72
CA ASP A 193 -16.77 7.26 22.90
C ASP A 193 -15.29 7.20 23.33
N TYR A 194 -14.41 6.59 22.53
CA TYR A 194 -12.98 6.48 22.84
C TYR A 194 -12.35 7.84 23.20
N LEU A 195 -11.64 7.86 24.33
CA LEU A 195 -11.01 9.03 24.95
C LEU A 195 -9.49 8.81 25.12
N GLY A 196 -8.86 8.12 24.18
CA GLY A 196 -7.43 7.86 24.23
C GLY A 196 -6.56 9.12 24.11
N PRO A 197 -5.26 8.98 24.37
CA PRO A 197 -4.30 10.06 24.19
C PRO A 197 -4.07 10.34 22.70
N LEU A 198 -3.51 11.52 22.40
CA LEU A 198 -3.12 11.92 21.05
C LEU A 198 -1.93 11.10 20.54
N TRP A 199 -1.04 10.71 21.45
CA TRP A 199 0.18 9.94 21.21
C TRP A 199 0.14 8.64 22.02
N VAL A 200 0.65 7.56 21.44
CA VAL A 200 0.85 6.27 22.11
C VAL A 200 2.28 5.81 21.86
N PRO A 201 2.85 4.96 22.74
CA PRO A 201 4.11 4.32 22.45
C PRO A 201 4.06 3.65 21.07
N ALA A 202 5.11 3.87 20.27
CA ALA A 202 5.29 3.19 19.02
C ALA A 202 5.19 1.68 19.29
N PRO A 203 4.43 0.91 18.49
CA PRO A 203 4.64 -0.52 18.49
C PRO A 203 6.10 -0.69 18.10
N TRP A 204 6.94 -1.14 19.05
CA TRP A 204 8.34 -1.44 18.79
C TRP A 204 8.42 -2.18 17.46
N PRO A 205 9.39 -1.90 16.57
CA PRO A 205 9.67 -2.88 15.54
C PRO A 205 9.84 -4.20 16.30
N ALA A 206 9.05 -5.21 15.92
CA ALA A 206 9.38 -6.58 16.31
C ALA A 206 10.88 -6.67 16.07
N GLU A 207 11.67 -6.96 17.13
CA GLU A 207 13.10 -7.16 17.02
C GLU A 207 13.31 -7.86 15.69
N ASP A 208 13.92 -7.15 14.73
CA ASP A 208 14.25 -7.72 13.44
C ASP A 208 14.93 -9.01 13.83
N GLY A 209 14.25 -10.14 13.56
CA GLY A 209 14.67 -11.42 14.08
C GLY A 209 16.14 -11.50 13.77
N ASP A 210 16.95 -11.55 14.83
CA ASP A 210 18.34 -11.90 14.77
C ASP A 210 18.33 -13.23 14.03
N GLY A 211 18.42 -13.12 12.72
CA GLY A 211 18.80 -14.18 11.83
C GLY A 211 20.22 -14.41 12.24
N GLY A 212 20.36 -15.16 13.33
CA GLY A 212 21.59 -15.77 13.75
C GLY A 212 22.11 -16.42 12.49
N THR A 213 23.03 -15.73 11.85
CA THR A 213 24.04 -16.38 11.06
C THR A 213 24.78 -17.21 12.11
N ASP A 214 24.29 -18.42 12.35
CA ASP A 214 25.14 -19.56 12.66
C ASP A 214 26.16 -19.59 11.53
N ASP A 215 27.22 -18.80 11.69
CA ASP A 215 28.44 -18.90 10.93
C ASP A 215 29.10 -20.16 11.50
N PRO A 216 29.06 -21.32 10.80
CA PRO A 216 29.76 -22.49 11.31
C PRO A 216 31.24 -22.14 11.35
N GLU A 217 31.82 -22.13 12.56
CA GLU A 217 33.25 -21.93 12.80
C GLU A 217 34.05 -22.78 11.80
N ILE A 218 34.66 -22.11 10.82
CA ILE A 218 35.63 -22.69 9.87
C ILE A 218 36.96 -22.83 10.63
N ASP A 219 36.98 -23.58 11.72
CA ASP A 219 38.22 -23.90 12.46
C ASP A 219 38.40 -25.40 12.73
N ASP A 220 37.42 -26.24 12.39
CA ASP A 220 37.51 -27.71 12.57
C ASP A 220 37.94 -28.49 11.31
N LEU A 221 38.40 -27.81 10.25
CA LEU A 221 38.85 -28.46 9.00
C LEU A 221 40.39 -28.54 8.82
N LEU A 222 41.18 -28.26 9.86
CA LEU A 222 42.65 -28.39 9.82
C LEU A 222 43.26 -29.11 11.05
N ALA A 223 42.56 -30.10 11.61
CA ALA A 223 43.14 -31.04 12.59
C ALA A 223 43.31 -32.45 12.01
#